data_AF-A0A317N4W8-F1
#
_entry.id   AF-A0A317N4W8-F1
#
_cell.length_a   1.000
_cell.length_b   1.000
_cell.length_c   1.000
_cell.angle_alpha   90.00
_cell.angle_beta   90.00
_cell.angle_gamma   90.00
#
_symmetry.space_group_name_H-M   'P 1'
#
loop_
_entity.id
_entity.type
_entity.pdbx_description
1 polymer ?
#
loop_
_entity_poly.entity_id
_entity_poly.type
_entity_poly.pdbx_seq_one_letter_code
_entity_poly.pdbx_strand_id
1 'polypeptide(L)'
;MKLTRRQLLRNGLLLGSAAPLTMAAAWAGQATPGGAPIHGAIRLYGVDRSATELGLGLRQQGWEPRYEGRLDPLALNALPAGTLITGFTDEAGLVLLTSLLAGRGQILALGRHDEGRHHLVSHRGPVAEPLALSGGSWQSALGREYARLALAGAAGREARQFRRPADTGARELSFLVRV
;
A
#
# COMPACT_ATOMS: atom_id res chain seq x y z
N MET A 1 45.60 -60.85 -11.09
CA MET A 1 46.11 -60.01 -12.19
C MET A 1 44.96 -59.57 -13.09
N LYS A 2 44.92 -58.28 -13.40
CA LYS A 2 44.39 -57.66 -14.64
C LYS A 2 42.86 -57.54 -14.81
N LEU A 3 42.40 -56.35 -14.39
CA LEU A 3 41.27 -55.60 -14.90
C LEU A 3 41.25 -55.53 -16.44
N THR A 4 40.05 -55.60 -17.05
CA THR A 4 39.84 -55.46 -18.50
C THR A 4 38.85 -54.33 -18.85
N ARG A 5 39.44 -53.21 -19.27
CA ARG A 5 39.17 -52.44 -20.51
C ARG A 5 37.81 -51.81 -20.84
N ARG A 6 36.70 -51.97 -20.08
CA ARG A 6 35.38 -51.43 -20.52
C ARG A 6 34.68 -50.39 -19.64
N GLN A 7 35.31 -49.89 -18.58
CA GLN A 7 34.79 -48.73 -17.81
C GLN A 7 35.70 -47.48 -17.87
N LEU A 8 36.78 -47.55 -18.65
CA LEU A 8 37.29 -46.37 -19.34
C LEU A 8 36.17 -45.88 -20.28
N LEU A 9 35.95 -44.56 -20.33
CA LEU A 9 35.10 -43.82 -21.29
C LEU A 9 33.72 -43.34 -20.79
N ARG A 10 33.69 -42.76 -19.58
CA ARG A 10 32.91 -41.55 -19.25
C ARG A 10 33.62 -40.88 -18.07
N ASN A 11 34.92 -40.61 -18.12
CA ASN A 11 35.57 -39.50 -18.83
C ASN A 11 34.77 -38.18 -18.80
N GLY A 12 35.35 -37.22 -18.10
CA GLY A 12 34.95 -35.82 -18.04
C GLY A 12 35.11 -35.31 -16.61
N LEU A 13 36.32 -35.06 -16.09
CA LEU A 13 36.99 -33.74 -16.21
C LEU A 13 35.99 -32.60 -15.95
N LEU A 14 36.16 -31.66 -15.03
CA LEU A 14 37.34 -31.10 -14.40
C LEU A 14 36.86 -30.13 -13.31
N LEU A 15 37.73 -29.88 -12.33
CA LEU A 15 37.73 -28.70 -11.48
C LEU A 15 37.65 -27.40 -12.32
N GLY A 16 36.84 -26.44 -11.89
CA GLY A 16 36.78 -25.10 -12.47
C GLY A 16 35.95 -24.15 -11.62
N SER A 17 36.64 -23.21 -10.96
CA SER A 17 36.15 -22.10 -10.14
C SER A 17 35.05 -21.24 -10.76
N ALA A 18 34.01 -20.92 -9.97
CA ALA A 18 33.26 -19.65 -10.04
C ALA A 18 32.31 -19.49 -8.83
N ALA A 19 32.61 -18.57 -7.92
CA ALA A 19 31.55 -17.77 -7.31
C ALA A 19 31.18 -16.68 -8.33
N PRO A 20 29.91 -16.25 -8.49
CA PRO A 20 29.26 -15.43 -7.46
C PRO A 20 27.72 -15.63 -7.30
N LEU A 21 27.22 -15.17 -6.14
CA LEU A 21 25.94 -14.50 -5.83
C LEU A 21 24.64 -14.79 -6.64
N THR A 22 23.51 -14.65 -5.92
CA THR A 22 22.09 -14.53 -6.37
C THR A 22 21.33 -15.87 -6.48
N MET A 23 20.10 -16.08 -6.00
CA MET A 23 19.04 -15.24 -5.46
C MET A 23 18.41 -15.95 -4.25
N ALA A 24 18.39 -15.29 -3.09
CA ALA A 24 17.45 -15.63 -2.02
C ALA A 24 16.07 -15.11 -2.43
N ALA A 25 15.39 -15.83 -3.32
CA ALA A 25 13.98 -15.67 -3.60
C ALA A 25 13.20 -16.69 -2.76
N ALA A 26 13.06 -16.39 -1.48
CA ALA A 26 12.00 -16.93 -0.64
C ALA A 26 11.19 -15.73 -0.13
N TRP A 27 10.53 -15.04 -1.06
CA TRP A 27 9.47 -14.11 -0.73
C TRP A 27 8.19 -14.89 -0.44
N ALA A 28 7.43 -14.35 0.51
CA ALA A 28 6.03 -14.62 0.80
C ALA A 28 5.73 -15.83 1.70
N GLY A 29 5.40 -15.54 2.94
CA GLY A 29 4.47 -16.36 3.69
C GLY A 29 4.66 -16.36 5.19
N GLN A 30 4.50 -15.20 5.84
CA GLN A 30 3.87 -15.03 7.17
C GLN A 30 4.27 -13.66 7.73
N ALA A 31 3.45 -12.64 7.46
CA ALA A 31 3.42 -11.46 8.31
C ALA A 31 2.82 -11.90 9.65
N THR A 32 3.69 -12.22 10.60
CA THR A 32 3.32 -12.55 11.97
C THR A 32 2.61 -11.35 12.60
N PRO A 33 1.42 -11.52 13.21
CA PRO A 33 0.79 -10.43 13.94
C PRO A 33 1.65 -10.13 15.18
N GLY A 34 2.44 -9.06 15.12
CA GLY A 34 3.37 -8.66 16.19
C GLY A 34 4.81 -8.35 15.73
N GLY A 35 5.14 -8.50 14.45
CA GLY A 35 6.42 -8.05 13.90
C GLY A 35 6.53 -6.52 13.86
N ALA A 36 7.75 -5.99 13.99
CA ALA A 36 8.03 -4.58 13.74
C ALA A 36 7.60 -4.18 12.32
N PRO A 37 7.10 -2.95 12.10
CA PRO A 37 6.66 -2.53 10.78
C PRO A 37 7.81 -2.56 9.77
N ILE A 38 7.51 -3.05 8.57
CA ILE A 38 8.48 -3.23 7.48
C ILE A 38 8.75 -1.89 6.78
N HIS A 39 7.73 -1.04 6.64
CA HIS A 39 7.81 0.19 5.85
C HIS A 39 7.84 1.48 6.69
N GLY A 40 7.66 1.35 8.01
CA GLY A 40 7.59 2.46 8.94
C GLY A 40 6.17 2.94 9.23
N ALA A 41 6.07 4.17 9.73
CA ALA A 41 4.82 4.74 10.20
C ALA A 41 4.07 5.52 9.11
N ILE A 42 2.74 5.47 9.18
CA ILE A 42 1.83 6.30 8.40
C ILE A 42 0.80 6.91 9.34
N ARG A 43 0.60 8.22 9.28
CA ARG A 43 -0.43 8.87 10.12
C ARG A 43 -1.81 8.66 9.51
N LEU A 44 -2.76 8.29 10.35
CA LEU A 44 -4.09 7.87 9.96
C LEU A 44 -5.13 8.77 10.62
N TYR A 45 -5.87 9.52 9.79
CA TYR A 45 -6.92 10.42 10.22
C TYR A 45 -8.32 9.83 9.94
N GLY A 46 -9.24 10.08 10.85
CA GLY A 46 -10.59 9.54 10.90
C GLY A 46 -10.92 9.01 12.29
N VAL A 47 -12.19 9.03 12.66
CA VAL A 47 -12.65 8.76 14.04
C VAL A 47 -13.59 7.56 14.15
N ASP A 48 -13.87 6.90 13.03
CA ASP A 48 -14.90 5.91 12.90
C ASP A 48 -14.34 4.52 12.57
N ARG A 49 -15.28 3.59 12.34
CA ARG A 49 -14.96 2.24 11.89
C ARG A 49 -14.17 2.25 10.58
N SER A 50 -14.45 3.18 9.67
CA SER A 50 -13.77 3.28 8.38
C SER A 50 -12.27 3.48 8.57
N ALA A 51 -11.86 4.39 9.46
CA ALA A 51 -10.45 4.59 9.80
C ALA A 51 -9.81 3.32 10.38
N THR A 52 -10.50 2.63 11.29
CA THR A 52 -10.00 1.39 11.91
C THR A 52 -9.76 0.28 10.88
N GLU A 53 -10.71 0.07 9.97
CA GLU A 53 -10.62 -0.93 8.91
C GLU A 53 -9.53 -0.59 7.88
N LEU A 54 -9.35 0.70 7.56
CA LEU A 54 -8.25 1.17 6.72
C LEU A 54 -6.90 0.91 7.39
N GLY A 55 -6.79 1.17 8.69
CA GLY A 55 -5.62 0.85 9.50
C GLY A 55 -5.29 -0.64 9.51
N LEU A 56 -6.30 -1.51 9.54
CA LEU A 56 -6.11 -2.96 9.42
C LEU A 56 -5.49 -3.33 8.06
N GLY A 57 -5.97 -2.74 6.97
CA GLY A 57 -5.40 -2.93 5.62
C GLY A 57 -3.94 -2.49 5.52
N LEU A 58 -3.59 -1.35 6.12
CA LEU A 58 -2.20 -0.86 6.18
C LEU A 58 -1.28 -1.85 6.93
N ARG A 59 -1.73 -2.35 8.08
CA ARG A 59 -0.97 -3.34 8.88
C ARG A 59 -0.74 -4.65 8.13
N GLN A 60 -1.73 -5.11 7.37
CA GLN A 60 -1.59 -6.31 6.52
C GLN A 60 -0.47 -6.15 5.46
N GLN A 61 -0.13 -4.90 5.11
CA GLN A 61 0.97 -4.58 4.19
C GLN A 61 2.25 -4.14 4.92
N GLY A 62 2.37 -4.36 6.23
CA GLY A 62 3.60 -4.06 6.98
C GLY A 62 3.82 -2.59 7.34
N TRP A 63 2.77 -1.77 7.28
CA TRP A 63 2.81 -0.38 7.77
C TRP A 63 2.34 -0.26 9.22
N GLU A 64 2.85 0.72 9.95
CA GLU A 64 2.38 1.08 11.28
C GLU A 64 1.45 2.31 11.24
N PRO A 65 0.12 2.13 11.30
CA PRO A 65 -0.80 3.26 11.37
C PRO A 65 -0.72 3.94 12.75
N ARG A 66 -0.45 5.25 12.74
CA ARG A 66 -0.53 6.14 13.91
C ARG A 66 -1.86 6.90 13.85
N TYR A 67 -2.79 6.59 14.73
CA TYR A 67 -4.13 7.17 14.72
C TYR A 67 -4.10 8.57 15.33
N GLU A 68 -4.45 9.58 14.53
CA GLU A 68 -4.39 11.00 14.93
C GLU A 68 -5.79 11.56 15.24
N GLY A 69 -6.86 10.78 15.05
CA GLY A 69 -8.23 11.26 15.20
C GLY A 69 -8.70 12.08 13.99
N ARG A 70 -9.54 13.08 14.21
CA ARG A 70 -10.10 13.89 13.11
C ARG A 70 -9.00 14.69 12.42
N LEU A 71 -9.06 14.79 11.09
CA LEU A 71 -8.15 15.64 10.33
C LEU A 71 -8.34 17.11 10.74
N ASP A 72 -7.30 17.70 11.34
CA ASP A 72 -7.11 19.14 11.41
C ASP A 72 -6.11 19.55 10.32
N PRO A 73 -6.55 20.20 9.23
CA PRO A 73 -5.67 20.60 8.14
C PRO A 73 -4.51 21.51 8.59
N LEU A 74 -4.69 22.32 9.64
CA LEU A 74 -3.65 23.24 10.13
C LEU A 74 -2.51 22.49 10.83
N ALA A 75 -2.82 21.38 11.51
CA ALA A 75 -1.82 20.52 12.15
C ALA A 75 -0.82 19.93 11.14
N LEU A 76 -1.19 19.85 9.86
CA LEU A 76 -0.30 19.38 8.80
C LEU A 76 0.93 20.26 8.61
N ASN A 77 0.86 21.55 8.96
CA ASN A 77 2.02 22.46 8.87
C ASN A 77 3.13 22.10 9.86
N ALA A 78 2.81 21.40 10.94
CA ALA A 78 3.79 20.96 11.93
C ALA A 78 4.42 19.60 11.59
N LEU A 79 3.97 18.94 10.50
CA LEU A 79 4.50 17.64 10.12
C LEU A 79 5.85 17.78 9.41
N PRO A 80 6.82 16.90 9.70
CA PRO A 80 8.07 16.85 8.95
C PRO A 80 7.83 16.59 7.45
N ALA A 81 8.65 17.19 6.60
CA ALA A 81 8.65 16.89 5.17
C ALA A 81 8.91 15.40 4.91
N GLY A 82 8.19 14.84 3.95
CA GLY A 82 8.18 13.41 3.63
C GLY A 82 7.17 12.59 4.45
N THR A 83 6.46 13.18 5.43
CA THR A 83 5.50 12.43 6.27
C THR A 83 4.36 11.89 5.43
N LEU A 84 4.13 10.58 5.50
CA LEU A 84 2.98 9.93 4.88
C LEU A 84 1.75 10.03 5.78
N ILE A 85 0.65 10.49 5.20
CA ILE A 85 -0.63 10.59 5.87
C ILE A 85 -1.75 10.03 4.99
N THR A 86 -2.75 9.43 5.62
CA THR A 86 -3.95 8.92 4.96
C THR A 86 -5.14 9.00 5.88
N GLY A 87 -6.35 8.84 5.35
CA GLY A 87 -7.54 8.85 6.16
C GLY A 87 -8.80 9.16 5.39
N PHE A 88 -9.84 9.47 6.16
CA PHE A 88 -11.13 9.92 5.67
C PHE A 88 -11.41 11.35 6.12
N THR A 89 -12.11 12.10 5.27
CA THR A 89 -12.53 13.48 5.54
C THR A 89 -13.81 13.82 4.77
N ASP A 90 -14.44 14.93 5.14
CA ASP A 90 -15.50 15.55 4.34
C ASP A 90 -14.92 16.38 3.18
N GLU A 91 -15.81 16.92 2.33
CA GLU A 91 -15.45 17.74 1.17
C GLU A 91 -14.62 18.98 1.55
N ALA A 92 -14.99 19.67 2.62
CA ALA A 92 -14.29 20.86 3.08
C ALA A 92 -12.86 20.54 3.53
N GLY A 93 -12.68 19.48 4.31
CA GLY A 93 -11.37 19.02 4.74
C GLY A 93 -10.51 18.54 3.59
N LEU A 94 -11.08 17.91 2.55
CA LEU A 94 -10.33 17.52 1.36
C LEU A 94 -9.84 18.74 0.57
N VAL A 95 -10.70 19.74 0.35
CA VAL A 95 -10.32 20.99 -0.34
C VAL A 95 -9.18 21.68 0.42
N LEU A 96 -9.35 21.88 1.74
CA LEU A 96 -8.31 22.48 2.58
C LEU A 96 -6.99 21.68 2.55
N LEU A 97 -7.06 20.36 2.63
CA LEU A 97 -5.90 19.48 2.51
C LEU A 97 -5.17 19.74 1.19
N THR A 98 -5.88 19.72 0.06
CA THR A 98 -5.26 19.93 -1.26
C THR A 98 -4.66 21.33 -1.41
N SER A 99 -5.34 22.37 -0.91
CA SER A 99 -4.86 23.74 -0.94
C SER A 99 -3.59 23.91 -0.12
N LEU A 100 -3.56 23.33 1.08
CA LEU A 100 -2.37 23.42 1.92
C LEU A 100 -1.21 22.64 1.32
N LEU A 101 -1.43 21.48 0.70
CA LEU A 101 -0.37 20.70 0.06
C LEU A 101 0.30 21.41 -1.12
N ALA A 102 -0.32 22.43 -1.70
CA ALA A 102 0.26 23.20 -2.80
C ALA A 102 1.65 23.76 -2.43
N GLY A 103 2.68 23.28 -3.11
CA GLY A 103 4.07 23.72 -2.92
C GLY A 103 4.79 23.13 -1.71
N ARG A 104 4.14 22.32 -0.87
CA ARG A 104 4.80 21.64 0.27
C ARG A 104 4.81 20.12 0.13
N GLY A 105 3.73 19.54 -0.38
CA GLY A 105 3.53 18.10 -0.40
C GLY A 105 2.98 17.58 -1.73
N GLN A 106 2.63 16.30 -1.74
CA GLN A 106 2.21 15.54 -2.91
C GLN A 106 0.97 14.73 -2.59
N ILE A 107 -0.05 14.88 -3.43
CA ILE A 107 -1.19 13.99 -3.44
C ILE A 107 -0.76 12.70 -4.15
N LEU A 108 -0.84 11.57 -3.44
CA LEU A 108 -0.50 10.26 -4.00
C LEU A 108 -1.76 9.56 -4.52
N ALA A 109 -2.86 9.64 -3.77
CA ALA A 109 -4.16 9.15 -4.20
C ALA A 109 -5.32 9.88 -3.50
N LEU A 110 -6.48 9.91 -4.16
CA LEU A 110 -7.75 10.41 -3.63
C LEU A 110 -8.84 9.38 -3.91
N GLY A 111 -9.80 9.27 -3.00
CA GLY A 111 -10.94 8.39 -3.16
C GLY A 111 -12.27 9.08 -2.85
N ARG A 112 -13.29 8.73 -3.62
CA ARG A 112 -14.69 9.07 -3.35
C ARG A 112 -15.48 7.78 -3.26
N HIS A 113 -16.20 7.61 -2.15
CA HIS A 113 -16.91 6.40 -1.81
C HIS A 113 -18.38 6.77 -1.60
N ASP A 114 -19.20 6.42 -2.59
CA ASP A 114 -20.65 6.57 -2.54
C ASP A 114 -21.31 5.19 -2.35
N GLU A 115 -22.61 5.17 -2.10
CA GLU A 115 -23.40 3.94 -2.08
C GLU A 115 -23.22 3.17 -3.40
N GLY A 116 -22.77 1.92 -3.31
CA GLY A 116 -22.59 1.04 -4.47
C GLY A 116 -21.41 1.40 -5.40
N ARG A 117 -20.64 2.47 -5.13
CA ARG A 117 -19.63 2.98 -6.07
C ARG A 117 -18.41 3.56 -5.37
N HIS A 118 -17.23 3.15 -5.82
CA HIS A 118 -15.98 3.78 -5.43
C HIS A 118 -15.28 4.35 -6.65
N HIS A 119 -14.71 5.54 -6.51
CA HIS A 119 -13.87 6.17 -7.52
C HIS A 119 -12.54 6.50 -6.87
N LEU A 120 -11.46 5.88 -7.35
CA LEU A 120 -10.09 6.15 -6.91
C LEU A 120 -9.32 6.85 -8.01
N VAL A 121 -8.58 7.89 -7.64
CA VAL A 121 -7.61 8.58 -8.49
C VAL A 121 -6.24 8.40 -7.86
N SER A 122 -5.31 7.81 -8.58
CA SER A 122 -3.91 7.60 -8.17
C SER A 122 -3.00 8.47 -9.02
N HIS A 123 -1.98 9.06 -8.40
CA HIS A 123 -0.87 9.77 -9.04
C HIS A 123 0.42 8.91 -9.06
N ARG A 124 0.33 7.64 -8.64
CA ARG A 124 1.44 6.69 -8.54
C ARG A 124 1.27 5.49 -9.48
N GLY A 125 0.46 5.65 -10.53
CA GLY A 125 0.15 4.59 -11.50
C GLY A 125 -1.09 3.77 -11.14
N PRO A 126 -1.20 2.54 -11.65
CA PRO A 126 -2.46 1.82 -11.73
C PRO A 126 -3.02 1.44 -10.37
N VAL A 127 -4.35 1.43 -10.27
CA VAL A 127 -5.05 0.96 -9.05
C VAL A 127 -5.25 -0.55 -9.16
N ALA A 128 -4.60 -1.33 -8.30
CA ALA A 128 -4.48 -2.78 -8.47
C ALA A 128 -5.60 -3.55 -7.78
N GLU A 129 -5.88 -3.26 -6.51
CA GLU A 129 -6.91 -3.98 -5.76
C GLU A 129 -8.33 -3.55 -6.18
N PRO A 130 -9.22 -4.51 -6.50
CA PRO A 130 -10.64 -4.23 -6.48
C PRO A 130 -11.06 -3.96 -5.04
N LEU A 131 -11.55 -2.75 -4.76
CA LEU A 131 -12.22 -2.42 -3.49
C LEU A 131 -13.49 -3.24 -3.24
N ALA A 132 -13.92 -4.05 -4.22
CA ALA A 132 -15.04 -4.96 -4.13
C ALA A 132 -14.52 -6.40 -3.92
N LEU A 133 -14.51 -6.87 -2.67
CA LEU A 133 -14.22 -8.27 -2.35
C LEU A 133 -15.38 -8.87 -1.56
N SER A 134 -15.68 -10.13 -1.87
CA SER A 134 -16.82 -10.93 -1.39
C SER A 134 -16.77 -11.33 0.10
N GLY A 135 -15.88 -10.74 0.91
CA GLY A 135 -15.64 -11.22 2.27
C GLY A 135 -14.86 -10.30 3.23
N GLY A 136 -14.81 -8.99 2.99
CA GLY A 136 -14.13 -8.06 3.90
C GLY A 136 -14.56 -6.60 3.72
N SER A 137 -14.15 -5.73 4.65
CA SER A 137 -14.38 -4.29 4.53
C SER A 137 -13.62 -3.71 3.32
N TRP A 138 -14.32 -2.92 2.50
CA TRP A 138 -13.69 -2.20 1.38
C TRP A 138 -12.66 -1.18 1.88
N GLN A 139 -12.83 -0.65 3.10
CA GLN A 139 -11.85 0.23 3.73
C GLN A 139 -10.54 -0.50 4.01
N SER A 140 -10.57 -1.78 4.40
CA SER A 140 -9.35 -2.58 4.53
C SER A 140 -8.68 -2.84 3.17
N ALA A 141 -9.46 -3.08 2.11
CA ALA A 141 -8.91 -3.17 0.75
C ALA A 141 -8.26 -1.84 0.32
N LEU A 142 -8.90 -0.72 0.65
CA LEU A 142 -8.33 0.61 0.44
C LEU A 142 -7.02 0.80 1.20
N GLY A 143 -6.95 0.34 2.46
CA GLY A 143 -5.72 0.38 3.26
C GLY A 143 -4.58 -0.39 2.60
N ARG A 144 -4.84 -1.59 2.05
CA ARG A 144 -3.81 -2.35 1.31
C ARG A 144 -3.38 -1.64 0.04
N GLU A 145 -4.33 -1.09 -0.70
CA GLU A 145 -4.06 -0.36 -1.94
C GLU A 145 -3.25 0.92 -1.69
N TYR A 146 -3.57 1.66 -0.63
CA TYR A 146 -2.83 2.86 -0.23
C TYR A 146 -1.42 2.54 0.28
N ALA A 147 -1.25 1.46 1.03
CA ALA A 147 0.08 0.96 1.40
C ALA A 147 0.94 0.65 0.17
N ARG A 148 0.36 0.02 -0.86
CA ARG A 148 1.04 -0.26 -2.12
C ARG A 148 1.39 1.03 -2.88
N LEU A 149 0.44 1.97 -2.99
CA LEU A 149 0.64 3.25 -3.66
C LEU A 149 1.67 4.16 -2.96
N ALA A 150 1.80 4.06 -1.63
CA ALA A 150 2.81 4.78 -0.87
C ALA A 150 4.25 4.39 -1.26
N LEU A 151 4.45 3.15 -1.71
CA LEU A 151 5.73 2.60 -2.18
C LEU A 151 5.91 2.71 -3.70
N ALA A 152 4.81 2.75 -4.45
CA ALA A 152 4.84 2.84 -5.92
C ALA A 152 5.59 4.09 -6.38
N GLY A 153 6.32 4.01 -7.50
CA GLY A 153 7.01 5.13 -8.14
C GLY A 153 6.05 6.14 -8.80
N ALA A 154 6.61 7.21 -9.36
CA ALA A 154 5.81 8.12 -10.19
C ALA A 154 5.56 7.44 -11.55
N ALA A 155 4.34 6.92 -11.75
CA ALA A 155 3.97 6.14 -12.93
C ALA A 155 2.74 6.71 -13.67
N GLY A 156 2.47 8.00 -13.50
CA GLY A 156 1.36 8.70 -14.12
C GLY A 156 0.08 8.70 -13.30
N ARG A 157 -0.94 9.40 -13.82
CA ARG A 157 -2.25 9.53 -13.19
C ARG A 157 -3.22 8.51 -13.76
N GLU A 158 -3.85 7.73 -12.90
CA GLU A 158 -4.91 6.79 -13.25
C GLU A 158 -6.17 7.04 -12.43
N ALA A 159 -7.33 6.88 -13.06
CA ALA A 159 -8.62 6.91 -12.39
C ALA A 159 -9.33 5.58 -12.62
N ARG A 160 -9.83 4.97 -11.55
CA ARG A 160 -10.53 3.70 -11.61
C ARG A 160 -11.82 3.74 -10.82
N GLN A 161 -12.88 3.22 -11.43
CA GLN A 161 -14.19 3.09 -10.81
C GLN A 161 -14.47 1.64 -10.48
N PHE A 162 -14.99 1.39 -9.28
CA PHE A 162 -15.42 0.09 -8.80
C PHE A 162 -16.90 0.14 -8.47
N ARG A 163 -17.63 -0.91 -8.84
CA ARG A 163 -19.02 -1.12 -8.42
C ARG A 163 -19.03 -2.13 -7.29
N ARG A 164 -19.89 -1.91 -6.31
CA ARG A 164 -20.20 -2.87 -5.24
C ARG A 164 -21.72 -2.99 -5.06
N PRO A 165 -22.22 -4.06 -4.42
CA PRO A 165 -23.58 -4.08 -3.92
C PRO A 165 -23.86 -2.81 -3.10
N ALA A 166 -24.99 -2.18 -3.35
CA ALA A 166 -25.40 -1.02 -2.56
C ALA A 166 -25.53 -1.46 -1.10
N ASP A 167 -24.98 -0.63 -0.23
CA ASP A 167 -24.97 -0.79 1.21
C ASP A 167 -25.23 0.59 1.78
N THR A 168 -25.88 0.67 2.93
CA THR A 168 -26.36 1.91 3.57
C THR A 168 -25.24 2.79 4.14
N GLY A 169 -24.02 2.66 3.61
CA GLY A 169 -22.84 3.39 4.07
C GLY A 169 -22.88 4.86 3.67
N ALA A 170 -22.39 5.72 4.54
CA ALA A 170 -22.26 7.16 4.30
C ALA A 170 -21.31 7.46 3.12
N ARG A 171 -21.49 8.63 2.51
CA ARG A 171 -20.53 9.16 1.52
C ARG A 171 -19.25 9.56 2.23
N GLU A 172 -18.13 8.99 1.80
CA GLU A 172 -16.82 9.24 2.40
C GLU A 172 -15.82 9.67 1.32
N LEU A 173 -14.94 10.62 1.66
CA LEU A 173 -13.77 10.94 0.87
C LEU A 173 -12.53 10.44 1.59
N SER A 174 -11.63 9.83 0.83
CA SER A 174 -10.36 9.33 1.35
C SER A 174 -9.18 9.98 0.64
N PHE A 175 -8.04 9.97 1.30
CA PHE A 175 -6.81 10.54 0.77
C PHE A 175 -5.60 9.72 1.17
N LEU A 176 -4.56 9.77 0.33
CA LEU A 176 -3.20 9.37 0.64
C LEU A 176 -2.28 10.46 0.11
N VAL A 177 -1.52 11.09 1.00
CA VAL A 177 -0.64 12.20 0.63
C VAL A 177 0.68 12.10 1.38
N ARG A 178 1.68 12.79 0.85
CA ARG A 178 3.00 12.98 1.45
C ARG A 178 3.18 14.46 1.69
N VAL A 179 3.33 14.89 2.94
CA VAL A 179 3.58 16.30 3.29
C VAL A 179 5.02 16.68 2.99
#